data_AF-A0AAE0HCK3-F1
#
_entry.id   AF-A0AAE0HCK3-F1
#
_cell.length_a   1.000
_cell.length_b   1.000
_cell.length_c   1.000
_cell.angle_alpha   90.00
_cell.angle_beta   90.00
_cell.angle_gamma   90.00
#
_symmetry.space_group_name_H-M   'P 1'
#
loop_
_entity.id
_entity.type
_entity.pdbx_description
1 polymer ?
#
loop_
_entity_poly.entity_id
_entity_poly.type
_entity_poly.pdbx_seq_one_letter_code
_entity_poly.pdbx_strand_id
1 'polypeptide(L)'
;MTTHYTIPPIMDNQPQFPIKSTALPTAPYSSRAPSPPYIHVPPPLHPSLANPNNMILTNTNNLPNNPNSNHHPNPNNTTTTAANETRDILMTIHPTPTAVHTTGLSPADLAAVTGGGAPQTARASVWVYEARRAAQPVLAFLYLGPASAAKDRAFLAREGITMVLCARDARFAGGAMLVGGARRAVEGMGIVVEGIDIADGRELVGVFSVAARMVNEHVLGLARQGRKGKVLVVCETGNGRSAAVVAAYLMTMYGLGIVQAVQFMQLQRFCVALGDDFKFQLATYEDILRAKGDVGVMSYQQPQAQQQSGGMGHAGGNVKRRIEQTEEAEGEGSDNMVLEMDNERYASRNFAPFVDRGY
;
A
#
# COMPACT_ATOMS: atom_id res chain seq x y z
N MET A 1 -67.04 7.67 -34.41
CA MET A 1 -65.93 8.26 -35.18
C MET A 1 -64.67 8.07 -34.37
N THR A 2 -63.82 7.14 -34.82
CA THR A 2 -62.64 6.66 -34.12
C THR A 2 -61.49 7.63 -34.37
N THR A 3 -61.02 8.32 -33.32
CA THR A 3 -59.88 9.24 -33.41
C THR A 3 -58.56 8.47 -33.29
N HIS A 4 -57.88 8.31 -34.43
CA HIS A 4 -56.50 7.83 -34.49
C HIS A 4 -55.54 8.91 -34.01
N TYR A 5 -54.75 8.60 -32.98
CA TYR A 5 -53.57 9.39 -32.59
C TYR A 5 -52.38 9.02 -33.50
N THR A 6 -51.89 9.98 -34.27
CA THR A 6 -50.67 9.86 -35.07
C THR A 6 -49.48 10.36 -34.26
N ILE A 7 -48.48 9.49 -34.05
CA ILE A 7 -47.22 9.79 -33.36
C ILE A 7 -46.27 10.50 -34.35
N PRO A 8 -45.64 11.64 -34.00
CA PRO A 8 -44.68 12.31 -34.87
C PRO A 8 -43.33 11.55 -34.94
N PRO A 9 -42.57 11.69 -36.04
CA PRO A 9 -41.33 10.96 -36.24
C PRO A 9 -40.22 11.41 -35.28
N ILE A 10 -39.49 10.43 -34.76
CA ILE A 10 -38.32 10.59 -33.89
C ILE A 10 -37.21 11.27 -34.70
N MET A 11 -36.83 12.48 -34.30
CA MET A 11 -35.60 13.12 -34.79
C MET A 11 -34.40 12.54 -34.04
N ASP A 12 -33.51 11.88 -34.77
CA ASP A 12 -32.22 11.39 -34.28
C ASP A 12 -31.36 12.57 -33.79
N ASN A 13 -31.25 12.69 -32.47
CA ASN A 13 -30.41 13.68 -31.82
C ASN A 13 -28.98 13.12 -31.72
N GLN A 14 -28.17 13.33 -32.76
CA GLN A 14 -26.74 13.00 -32.73
C GLN A 14 -25.98 14.00 -31.83
N PRO A 15 -25.09 13.55 -30.92
CA PRO A 15 -24.27 14.45 -30.13
C PRO A 15 -23.21 15.13 -31.01
N GLN A 16 -23.32 16.45 -31.19
CA GLN A 16 -22.30 17.28 -31.82
C GLN A 16 -21.09 17.42 -30.87
N PHE A 17 -19.98 16.75 -31.17
CA PHE A 17 -18.67 17.07 -30.59
C PHE A 17 -18.01 18.19 -31.41
N PRO A 18 -17.46 19.25 -30.78
CA PRO A 18 -16.79 20.32 -31.52
C PRO A 18 -15.39 19.87 -31.94
N ILE A 19 -15.28 19.22 -33.10
CA ILE A 19 -13.99 18.95 -33.74
C ILE A 19 -13.59 20.22 -34.51
N LYS A 20 -12.40 20.76 -34.22
CA LYS A 20 -11.82 21.91 -34.93
C LYS A 20 -11.79 21.65 -36.45
N SER A 21 -12.12 22.69 -37.22
CA SER A 21 -12.35 22.71 -38.68
C SER A 21 -11.18 22.30 -39.61
N THR A 22 -10.09 21.70 -39.11
CA THR A 22 -8.89 21.43 -39.91
C THR A 22 -8.37 19.99 -39.86
N ALA A 23 -9.17 19.02 -39.44
CA ALA A 23 -8.78 17.61 -39.45
C ALA A 23 -9.75 16.78 -40.31
N LEU A 24 -9.28 16.29 -41.46
CA LEU A 24 -10.01 15.32 -42.28
C LEU A 24 -9.54 13.90 -41.94
N PRO A 25 -10.45 12.97 -41.58
CA PRO A 25 -10.10 11.58 -41.34
C PRO A 25 -9.82 10.84 -42.65
N THR A 26 -8.72 10.09 -42.68
CA THR A 26 -8.24 9.32 -43.85
C THR A 26 -8.85 7.91 -43.96
N ALA A 27 -9.79 7.54 -43.08
CA ALA A 27 -10.49 6.26 -43.14
C ALA A 27 -11.94 6.39 -42.65
N PRO A 28 -12.89 5.60 -43.19
CA PRO A 28 -14.28 5.60 -42.75
C PRO A 28 -14.38 5.09 -41.31
N TYR A 29 -14.86 5.94 -40.40
CA TYR A 29 -15.14 5.57 -39.01
C TYR A 29 -16.58 5.03 -38.90
N SER A 30 -16.74 3.87 -38.27
CA SER A 30 -18.06 3.35 -37.88
C SER A 30 -18.37 3.79 -36.45
N SER A 31 -19.57 4.30 -36.20
CA SER A 31 -20.05 4.71 -34.88
C SER A 31 -20.49 3.54 -33.99
N ARG A 32 -20.34 2.30 -34.45
CA ARG A 32 -20.69 1.11 -33.68
C ARG A 32 -19.51 0.71 -32.79
N ALA A 33 -19.77 0.60 -31.48
CA ALA A 33 -18.78 0.06 -30.54
C ALA A 33 -18.29 -1.31 -31.06
N PRO A 34 -16.96 -1.57 -31.05
CA PRO A 34 -16.43 -2.85 -31.49
C PRO A 34 -17.01 -3.97 -30.62
N SER A 35 -17.31 -5.10 -31.23
CA SER A 35 -17.73 -6.30 -30.51
C SER A 35 -16.67 -6.65 -29.45
N PRO A 36 -17.07 -6.99 -28.21
CA PRO A 36 -16.13 -7.46 -27.20
C PRO A 36 -15.31 -8.64 -27.74
N PRO A 37 -13.99 -8.71 -27.46
CA PRO A 37 -13.17 -9.82 -27.91
C PRO A 37 -13.69 -11.15 -27.35
N TYR A 38 -13.79 -12.16 -28.21
CA TYR A 38 -14.17 -13.50 -27.81
C TYR A 38 -13.02 -14.15 -27.04
N ILE A 39 -13.16 -14.29 -25.72
CA ILE A 39 -12.20 -14.97 -24.86
C ILE A 39 -12.66 -16.44 -24.75
N HIS A 40 -11.86 -17.35 -25.31
CA HIS A 40 -12.11 -18.79 -25.18
C HIS A 40 -11.82 -19.23 -23.74
N VAL A 41 -12.86 -19.41 -22.93
CA VAL A 41 -12.74 -19.95 -21.56
C VAL A 41 -12.80 -21.47 -21.65
N PRO A 42 -11.72 -22.20 -21.31
CA PRO A 42 -11.76 -23.66 -21.24
C PRO A 42 -12.76 -24.10 -20.14
N PRO A 43 -13.49 -25.20 -20.33
CA PRO A 43 -14.35 -25.74 -19.28
C PRO A 43 -13.51 -26.13 -18.05
N PRO A 44 -14.05 -26.01 -16.83
CA PRO A 44 -13.35 -26.37 -15.61
C PRO A 44 -13.01 -27.87 -15.64
N LEU A 45 -11.73 -28.19 -15.42
CA LEU A 45 -11.27 -29.56 -15.29
C LEU A 45 -11.94 -30.19 -14.05
N HIS A 46 -12.79 -31.20 -14.28
CA HIS A 46 -13.33 -32.04 -13.21
C HIS A 46 -12.18 -32.75 -12.46
N PRO A 47 -12.24 -32.92 -11.12
CA PRO A 47 -11.11 -33.42 -10.34
C PRO A 47 -10.82 -34.93 -10.46
N SER A 48 -11.20 -35.62 -11.54
CA SER A 48 -11.14 -37.08 -11.60
C SER A 48 -10.18 -37.67 -12.64
N LEU A 49 -9.23 -36.91 -13.19
CA LEU A 49 -8.24 -37.44 -14.14
C LEU A 49 -6.78 -37.12 -13.81
N ALA A 50 -6.47 -36.86 -12.54
CA ALA A 50 -5.09 -36.72 -12.07
C ALA A 50 -4.71 -37.85 -11.09
N ASN A 51 -4.85 -39.12 -11.49
CA ASN A 51 -3.98 -40.20 -10.98
C ASN A 51 -4.10 -41.50 -11.80
N PRO A 52 -3.00 -42.04 -12.39
CA PRO A 52 -3.04 -43.33 -13.09
C PRO A 52 -2.79 -44.56 -12.17
N ASN A 53 -2.71 -44.40 -10.85
CA ASN A 53 -2.41 -45.51 -9.93
C ASN A 53 -3.56 -45.80 -8.96
N ASN A 54 -4.59 -46.51 -9.42
CA ASN A 54 -5.25 -47.58 -8.65
C ASN A 54 -6.32 -48.26 -9.51
N MET A 55 -5.93 -49.31 -10.24
CA MET A 55 -6.85 -50.36 -10.64
C MET A 55 -7.08 -51.29 -9.45
N ILE A 56 -8.27 -51.28 -8.87
CA ILE A 56 -8.86 -52.50 -8.27
C ILE A 56 -10.31 -52.56 -8.74
N LEU A 57 -10.59 -53.55 -9.60
CA LEU A 57 -11.94 -54.02 -9.88
C LEU A 57 -12.53 -54.66 -8.62
N THR A 58 -13.81 -54.40 -8.31
CA THR A 58 -14.82 -55.46 -8.09
C THR A 58 -16.26 -54.92 -7.99
N ASN A 59 -17.03 -55.36 -8.98
CA ASN A 59 -18.46 -55.65 -9.11
C ASN A 59 -19.47 -55.51 -7.93
N THR A 60 -20.57 -54.82 -8.25
CA THR A 60 -22.02 -55.17 -8.15
C THR A 60 -22.75 -55.49 -6.82
N ASN A 61 -23.89 -54.77 -6.69
CA ASN A 61 -25.25 -55.19 -6.28
C ASN A 61 -25.78 -54.95 -4.83
N ASN A 62 -26.95 -54.29 -4.83
CA ASN A 62 -28.12 -54.39 -3.94
C ASN A 62 -28.14 -53.80 -2.51
N LEU A 63 -29.13 -52.91 -2.32
CA LEU A 63 -29.76 -52.42 -1.07
C LEU A 63 -30.39 -53.57 -0.21
N PRO A 64 -30.92 -53.37 1.03
CA PRO A 64 -31.31 -52.11 1.71
C PRO A 64 -30.98 -51.96 3.23
N ASN A 65 -31.22 -50.75 3.76
CA ASN A 65 -31.54 -50.33 5.14
C ASN A 65 -31.32 -51.28 6.34
N ASN A 66 -30.53 -50.83 7.33
CA ASN A 66 -30.84 -50.98 8.76
C ASN A 66 -30.08 -49.92 9.61
N PRO A 67 -30.71 -49.18 10.55
CA PRO A 67 -30.04 -48.20 11.38
C PRO A 67 -29.65 -48.79 12.73
N ASN A 68 -28.34 -48.86 13.02
CA ASN A 68 -27.69 -48.75 14.34
C ASN A 68 -26.38 -49.54 14.36
N SER A 69 -25.24 -48.84 14.44
CA SER A 69 -24.11 -49.30 15.27
C SER A 69 -23.11 -48.18 15.57
N ASN A 70 -22.98 -47.94 16.88
CA ASN A 70 -21.98 -47.19 17.62
C ASN A 70 -20.63 -46.94 16.92
N HIS A 71 -20.23 -45.66 16.80
CA HIS A 71 -18.87 -45.26 16.47
C HIS A 71 -18.13 -44.79 17.73
N HIS A 72 -17.15 -45.61 18.15
CA HIS A 72 -16.04 -45.19 18.99
C HIS A 72 -15.12 -44.26 18.18
N PRO A 73 -14.64 -43.12 18.72
CA PRO A 73 -13.70 -42.27 18.00
C PRO A 73 -12.29 -42.88 18.03
N ASN A 74 -11.70 -43.09 16.86
CA ASN A 74 -10.30 -43.46 16.66
C ASN A 74 -9.40 -42.22 16.96
N PRO A 75 -8.40 -42.28 17.86
CA PRO A 75 -7.70 -41.09 18.34
C PRO A 75 -6.53 -40.60 17.45
N ASN A 76 -6.41 -41.03 16.20
CA ASN A 76 -5.19 -40.82 15.41
C ASN A 76 -5.30 -39.78 14.27
N ASN A 77 -6.10 -38.72 14.41
CA ASN A 77 -6.17 -37.67 13.40
C ASN A 77 -5.97 -36.27 13.99
N THR A 78 -4.81 -36.03 14.62
CA THR A 78 -4.42 -34.71 15.16
C THR A 78 -3.25 -34.06 14.42
N THR A 79 -2.74 -34.64 13.33
CA THR A 79 -1.56 -34.12 12.61
C THR A 79 -1.90 -33.31 11.34
N THR A 80 -3.17 -33.25 10.93
CA THR A 80 -3.57 -32.68 9.62
C THR A 80 -3.94 -31.19 9.66
N THR A 81 -4.08 -30.57 10.84
CA THR A 81 -4.54 -29.18 10.99
C THR A 81 -3.45 -28.15 10.70
N ALA A 82 -2.22 -28.36 11.19
CA ALA A 82 -1.13 -27.38 11.04
C ALA A 82 -0.65 -27.23 9.58
N ALA A 83 -0.67 -28.31 8.79
CA ALA A 83 -0.28 -28.30 7.39
C ALA A 83 -1.34 -27.64 6.46
N ASN A 84 -2.60 -27.58 6.89
CA ASN A 84 -3.65 -26.86 6.16
C ASN A 84 -3.65 -25.36 6.47
N GLU A 85 -3.35 -24.96 7.71
CA GLU A 85 -3.29 -23.54 8.11
C GLU A 85 -2.21 -22.73 7.35
N THR A 86 -1.16 -23.39 6.87
CA THR A 86 -0.09 -22.74 6.09
C THR A 86 -0.41 -22.62 4.60
N ARG A 87 -1.30 -23.46 4.05
CA ARG A 87 -1.62 -23.48 2.61
C ARG A 87 -2.39 -22.26 2.14
N ASP A 88 -3.14 -21.63 3.03
CA ASP A 88 -3.95 -20.46 2.68
C ASP A 88 -3.18 -19.15 2.80
N ILE A 89 -1.94 -19.15 3.31
CA ILE A 89 -1.12 -17.94 3.41
C ILE A 89 -0.51 -17.63 2.04
N LEU A 90 -0.84 -16.47 1.50
CA LEU A 90 -0.40 -16.03 0.17
C LEU A 90 0.74 -15.02 0.23
N MET A 91 0.86 -14.26 1.32
CA MET A 91 1.92 -13.28 1.51
C MET A 91 2.19 -13.07 2.99
N THR A 92 3.46 -12.98 3.37
CA THR A 92 3.90 -12.67 4.73
C THR A 92 4.80 -11.43 4.69
N ILE A 93 4.54 -10.48 5.59
CA ILE A 93 5.32 -9.24 5.71
C ILE A 93 5.83 -9.10 7.14
N HIS A 94 6.99 -8.46 7.28
CA HIS A 94 7.64 -8.20 8.56
C HIS A 94 7.86 -6.71 8.74
N PRO A 95 7.75 -6.17 9.97
CA PRO A 95 8.16 -4.80 10.24
C PRO A 95 9.58 -4.56 9.78
N THR A 96 9.82 -3.45 9.10
CA THR A 96 11.17 -3.11 8.62
C THR A 96 11.95 -2.40 9.72
N PRO A 97 13.21 -2.77 10.00
CA PRO A 97 14.07 -2.00 10.90
C PRO A 97 14.26 -0.55 10.44
N THR A 98 14.21 -0.29 9.12
CA THR A 98 14.36 1.08 8.57
C THR A 98 13.20 2.01 8.96
N ALA A 99 12.10 1.47 9.47
CA ALA A 99 10.94 2.26 9.92
C ALA A 99 11.33 3.24 11.03
N VAL A 100 12.32 2.92 11.87
CA VAL A 100 12.81 3.83 12.92
C VAL A 100 13.32 5.15 12.34
N HIS A 101 13.94 5.12 11.17
CA HIS A 101 14.48 6.30 10.50
C HIS A 101 13.40 7.08 9.74
N THR A 102 12.45 6.38 9.13
CA THR A 102 11.40 7.03 8.33
C THR A 102 10.30 7.65 9.19
N THR A 103 10.08 7.11 10.40
CA THR A 103 9.03 7.55 11.34
C THR A 103 9.56 8.30 12.57
N GLY A 104 10.84 8.18 12.91
CA GLY A 104 11.40 8.70 14.15
C GLY A 104 11.04 7.87 15.41
N LEU A 105 10.45 6.68 15.24
CA LEU A 105 10.19 5.77 16.36
C LEU A 105 11.49 5.19 16.93
N SER A 106 11.51 4.97 18.25
CA SER A 106 12.54 4.12 18.85
C SER A 106 12.35 2.65 18.43
N PRO A 107 13.39 1.80 18.45
CA PRO A 107 13.24 0.36 18.19
C PRO A 107 12.22 -0.31 19.12
N ALA A 108 12.14 0.13 20.38
CA ALA A 108 11.18 -0.37 21.35
C ALA A 108 9.73 0.03 20.99
N ASP A 109 9.52 1.29 20.57
CA ASP A 109 8.21 1.74 20.12
C ASP A 109 7.79 1.03 18.81
N LEU A 110 8.71 0.83 17.88
CA LEU A 110 8.45 0.07 16.65
C LEU A 110 7.99 -1.37 16.97
N ALA A 111 8.69 -2.03 17.89
CA ALA A 111 8.28 -3.36 18.36
C ALA A 111 6.90 -3.30 19.03
N ALA A 112 6.64 -2.31 19.89
CA ALA A 112 5.35 -2.17 20.57
C ALA A 112 4.17 -1.96 19.60
N VAL A 113 4.32 -1.08 18.60
CA VAL A 113 3.29 -0.86 17.56
C VAL A 113 3.02 -2.13 16.76
N THR A 114 4.06 -2.89 16.46
CA THR A 114 3.98 -4.04 15.55
C THR A 114 3.78 -5.38 16.27
N GLY A 115 3.38 -5.35 17.55
CA GLY A 115 3.10 -6.56 18.32
C GLY A 115 4.34 -7.41 18.58
N GLY A 116 5.47 -6.77 18.89
CA GLY A 116 6.76 -7.41 19.14
C GLY A 116 7.54 -7.78 17.88
N GLY A 117 7.25 -7.16 16.72
CA GLY A 117 7.88 -7.52 15.45
C GLY A 117 7.25 -8.74 14.77
N ALA A 118 6.06 -9.15 15.20
CA ALA A 118 5.40 -10.36 14.71
C ALA A 118 5.05 -10.24 13.21
N PRO A 119 5.25 -11.32 12.42
CA PRO A 119 4.86 -11.33 11.01
C PRO A 119 3.36 -11.08 10.85
N GLN A 120 3.00 -10.42 9.76
CA GLN A 120 1.61 -10.24 9.34
C GLN A 120 1.39 -11.04 8.07
N THR A 121 0.29 -11.77 8.00
CA THR A 121 0.01 -12.68 6.89
C THR A 121 -1.27 -12.26 6.19
N ALA A 122 -1.22 -12.24 4.86
CA ALA A 122 -2.40 -12.15 4.02
C ALA A 122 -2.76 -13.55 3.53
N ARG A 123 -4.03 -13.89 3.67
CA ARG A 123 -4.57 -15.22 3.37
C ARG A 123 -5.55 -15.20 2.22
N ALA A 124 -5.64 -16.30 1.50
CA ALA A 124 -6.72 -16.57 0.58
C ALA A 124 -8.06 -16.46 1.33
N SER A 125 -8.99 -15.69 0.78
CA SER A 125 -10.34 -15.56 1.32
C SER A 125 -11.36 -15.70 0.19
N VAL A 126 -12.49 -16.33 0.49
CA VAL A 126 -13.62 -16.38 -0.43
C VAL A 126 -14.24 -15.00 -0.48
N TRP A 127 -14.01 -14.28 -1.59
CA TRP A 127 -14.55 -12.95 -1.80
C TRP A 127 -15.96 -13.02 -2.37
N VAL A 128 -16.89 -12.29 -1.76
CA VAL A 128 -18.24 -12.01 -2.30
C VAL A 128 -18.41 -10.52 -2.51
N TYR A 129 -19.20 -10.12 -3.50
CA TYR A 129 -19.34 -8.71 -3.88
C TYR A 129 -19.79 -7.81 -2.72
N GLU A 130 -20.65 -8.32 -1.84
CA GLU A 130 -21.19 -7.67 -0.66
C GLU A 130 -20.10 -7.28 0.35
N ALA A 131 -18.98 -8.02 0.39
CA ALA A 131 -17.86 -7.74 1.28
C ALA A 131 -17.28 -6.34 1.05
N ARG A 132 -17.47 -5.74 -0.14
CA ARG A 132 -17.08 -4.34 -0.41
C ARG A 132 -17.70 -3.32 0.57
N ARG A 133 -18.84 -3.65 1.19
CA ARG A 133 -19.57 -2.79 2.13
C ARG A 133 -19.10 -2.92 3.58
N ALA A 134 -18.33 -3.97 3.89
CA ALA A 134 -17.72 -4.18 5.20
C ALA A 134 -16.31 -3.57 5.24
N ALA A 135 -15.79 -3.33 6.44
CA ALA A 135 -14.36 -3.12 6.65
C ALA A 135 -13.66 -4.48 6.84
N GLN A 136 -12.40 -4.58 6.42
CA GLN A 136 -11.58 -5.79 6.58
C GLN A 136 -10.31 -5.46 7.35
N PRO A 137 -9.79 -6.41 8.16
CA PRO A 137 -8.47 -6.29 8.73
C PRO A 137 -7.44 -6.31 7.60
N VAL A 138 -6.47 -5.40 7.67
CA VAL A 138 -5.26 -5.41 6.83
C VAL A 138 -4.08 -5.85 7.68
N LEU A 139 -3.97 -5.33 8.91
CA LEU A 139 -3.04 -5.79 9.93
C LEU A 139 -3.83 -6.17 11.19
N ALA A 140 -3.20 -6.86 12.14
CA ALA A 140 -3.83 -7.23 13.41
C ALA A 140 -4.51 -6.06 14.15
N PHE A 141 -3.98 -4.84 13.98
CA PHE A 141 -4.49 -3.61 14.59
C PHE A 141 -5.05 -2.59 13.59
N LEU A 142 -5.01 -2.84 12.28
CA LEU A 142 -5.36 -1.84 11.26
C LEU A 142 -6.39 -2.39 10.28
N TYR A 143 -7.54 -1.70 10.20
CA TYR A 143 -8.66 -2.05 9.34
C TYR A 143 -8.84 -1.01 8.25
N LEU A 144 -9.36 -1.44 7.10
CA LEU A 144 -9.70 -0.58 5.97
C LEU A 144 -11.17 -0.81 5.58
N GLY A 145 -11.93 0.27 5.40
CA GLY A 145 -13.31 0.14 4.98
C GLY A 145 -13.98 1.41 4.46
N PRO A 146 -15.25 1.29 4.05
CA PRO A 146 -16.08 2.42 3.64
C PRO A 146 -16.56 3.23 4.86
N ALA A 147 -17.06 4.44 4.60
CA ALA A 147 -17.55 5.36 5.62
C ALA A 147 -18.72 4.78 6.44
N SER A 148 -19.50 3.86 5.86
CA SER A 148 -20.59 3.17 6.57
C SER A 148 -20.08 2.31 7.73
N ALA A 149 -18.87 1.74 7.63
CA ALA A 149 -18.31 0.90 8.69
C ALA A 149 -17.99 1.70 9.96
N ALA A 150 -17.64 2.98 9.83
CA ALA A 150 -17.46 3.89 10.96
C ALA A 150 -18.77 4.24 11.69
N LYS A 151 -19.93 3.90 11.12
CA LYS A 151 -21.25 4.13 11.73
C LYS A 151 -21.86 2.86 12.32
N ASP A 152 -21.25 1.69 12.07
CA ASP A 152 -21.71 0.41 12.59
C ASP A 152 -21.15 0.18 14.00
N ARG A 153 -21.88 0.61 15.02
CA ARG A 153 -21.47 0.46 16.43
C ARG A 153 -21.26 -1.00 16.82
N ALA A 154 -22.05 -1.93 16.26
CA ALA A 154 -21.95 -3.35 16.59
C ALA A 154 -20.66 -3.95 16.03
N PHE A 155 -20.29 -3.61 14.79
CA PHE A 155 -19.00 -3.94 14.20
C PHE A 155 -17.84 -3.35 15.02
N LEU A 156 -17.89 -2.04 15.30
CA LEU A 156 -16.82 -1.35 16.02
C LEU A 156 -16.57 -1.96 17.40
N ALA A 157 -17.65 -2.28 18.13
CA ALA A 157 -17.56 -2.94 19.44
C ALA A 157 -17.02 -4.37 19.33
N ARG A 158 -17.55 -5.18 18.40
CA ARG A 158 -17.13 -6.58 18.21
C ARG A 158 -15.66 -6.69 17.85
N GLU A 159 -15.18 -5.84 16.94
CA GLU A 159 -13.79 -5.84 16.52
C GLU A 159 -12.88 -5.15 17.54
N GLY A 160 -13.43 -4.41 18.51
CA GLY A 160 -12.65 -3.65 19.48
C GLY A 160 -11.90 -2.47 18.86
N ILE A 161 -12.54 -1.77 17.91
CA ILE A 161 -11.97 -0.57 17.29
C ILE A 161 -11.89 0.53 18.34
N THR A 162 -10.74 1.19 18.41
CA THR A 162 -10.42 2.24 19.40
C THR A 162 -10.17 3.60 18.76
N MET A 163 -9.94 3.63 17.45
CA MET A 163 -9.81 4.85 16.66
C MET A 163 -10.45 4.67 15.29
N VAL A 164 -11.11 5.71 14.80
CA VAL A 164 -11.52 5.87 13.40
C VAL A 164 -10.72 7.02 12.79
N LEU A 165 -9.94 6.73 11.76
CA LEU A 165 -9.20 7.73 10.97
C LEU A 165 -9.93 7.95 9.64
N CYS A 166 -10.55 9.11 9.49
CA CYS A 166 -11.31 9.49 8.30
C CYS A 166 -10.42 10.20 7.29
N ALA A 167 -10.06 9.53 6.19
CA ALA A 167 -9.41 10.14 5.04
C ALA A 167 -10.44 10.79 4.13
N ARG A 168 -10.43 12.12 4.06
CA ARG A 168 -11.37 12.92 3.27
C ARG A 168 -10.63 13.80 2.27
N ASP A 169 -11.36 14.27 1.27
CA ASP A 169 -10.84 15.28 0.37
C ASP A 169 -10.65 16.60 1.13
N ALA A 170 -9.52 17.27 0.92
CA ALA A 170 -9.25 18.56 1.55
C ALA A 170 -10.30 19.63 1.20
N ARG A 171 -10.93 19.55 0.02
CA ARG A 171 -12.03 20.45 -0.39
C ARG A 171 -13.26 20.32 0.52
N PHE A 172 -13.42 19.16 1.16
CA PHE A 172 -14.50 18.87 2.09
C PHE A 172 -14.05 18.98 3.56
N ALA A 173 -12.89 19.58 3.85
CA ALA A 173 -12.38 19.73 5.22
C ALA A 173 -13.32 20.53 6.13
N GLY A 174 -13.97 21.57 5.59
CA GLY A 174 -14.98 22.36 6.31
C GLY A 174 -16.33 21.65 6.49
N GLY A 175 -16.55 20.53 5.78
CA GLY A 175 -17.76 19.73 5.86
C GLY A 175 -17.64 18.68 6.98
N ALA A 176 -18.44 18.81 8.03
CA ALA A 176 -18.48 17.84 9.14
C ALA A 176 -19.13 16.48 8.76
N MET A 177 -19.34 16.16 7.48
CA MET A 177 -20.17 15.03 7.10
C MET A 177 -19.53 13.68 7.42
N LEU A 178 -18.26 13.47 7.04
CA LEU A 178 -17.57 12.21 7.32
C LEU A 178 -17.14 12.13 8.79
N VAL A 179 -16.28 13.06 9.24
CA VAL A 179 -15.76 13.05 10.62
C VAL A 179 -16.84 13.33 11.65
N GLY A 180 -17.68 14.33 11.44
CA GLY A 180 -18.79 14.61 12.35
C GLY A 180 -19.83 13.50 12.35
N GLY A 181 -20.08 12.86 11.20
CA GLY A 181 -20.93 11.67 11.12
C GLY A 181 -20.37 10.49 11.92
N ALA A 182 -19.07 10.21 11.81
CA ALA A 182 -18.39 9.18 12.60
C ALA A 182 -18.39 9.52 14.10
N ARG A 183 -18.05 10.76 14.48
CA ARG A 183 -18.09 11.23 15.88
C ARG A 183 -19.45 11.02 16.53
N ARG A 184 -20.53 11.43 15.86
CA ARG A 184 -21.90 11.20 16.35
C ARG A 184 -22.23 9.71 16.49
N ALA A 185 -21.78 8.88 15.55
CA ALA A 185 -22.08 7.45 15.59
C ALA A 185 -21.37 6.72 16.74
N VAL A 186 -20.17 7.14 17.12
CA VAL A 186 -19.36 6.50 18.16
C VAL A 186 -19.42 7.20 19.52
N GLU A 187 -20.34 8.15 19.68
CA GLU A 187 -20.55 8.86 20.94
C GLU A 187 -20.78 7.85 22.09
N GLY A 188 -20.09 8.07 23.20
CA GLY A 188 -20.11 7.20 24.38
C GLY A 188 -19.36 5.87 24.26
N MET A 189 -18.72 5.56 23.13
CA MET A 189 -17.96 4.29 22.96
C MET A 189 -16.48 4.37 23.38
N GLY A 190 -15.96 5.56 23.70
CA GLY A 190 -14.54 5.76 23.98
C GLY A 190 -13.64 5.56 22.74
N ILE A 191 -14.18 5.73 21.53
CA ILE A 191 -13.45 5.66 20.26
C ILE A 191 -12.98 7.07 19.87
N VAL A 192 -11.69 7.20 19.58
CA VAL A 192 -11.10 8.45 19.06
C VAL A 192 -11.48 8.60 17.57
N VAL A 193 -11.93 9.78 17.15
CA VAL A 193 -12.24 10.04 15.74
C VAL A 193 -11.47 11.23 15.23
N GLU A 194 -10.58 10.95 14.29
CA GLU A 194 -9.69 11.93 13.67
C GLU A 194 -9.93 12.02 12.16
N GLY A 195 -9.62 13.18 11.60
CA GLY A 195 -9.70 13.44 10.17
C GLY A 195 -8.33 13.70 9.59
N ILE A 196 -8.10 13.20 8.38
CA ILE A 196 -6.96 13.60 7.57
C ILE A 196 -7.43 14.12 6.22
N ASP A 197 -6.94 15.31 5.89
CA ASP A 197 -7.25 16.02 4.66
C ASP A 197 -6.26 15.65 3.57
N ILE A 198 -6.79 15.07 2.49
CA ILE A 198 -6.04 14.60 1.34
C ILE A 198 -6.40 15.52 0.17
N ALA A 199 -5.45 16.34 -0.24
CA ALA A 199 -5.54 17.17 -1.43
C ALA A 199 -5.08 16.41 -2.68
N ASP A 200 -5.54 16.84 -3.85
CA ASP A 200 -5.09 16.34 -5.14
C ASP A 200 -3.71 17.00 -5.44
N GLY A 201 -2.57 16.36 -5.09
CA GLY A 201 -1.23 16.88 -5.46
C GLY A 201 -0.05 16.59 -4.52
N ARG A 202 0.98 17.45 -4.62
CA ARG A 202 2.34 17.35 -4.03
C ARG A 202 2.38 17.32 -2.50
N GLU A 203 1.35 17.83 -1.83
CA GLU A 203 1.29 17.85 -0.36
C GLU A 203 1.01 16.47 0.25
N LEU A 204 0.60 15.48 -0.58
CA LEU A 204 0.15 14.20 -0.06
C LEU A 204 1.25 13.34 0.57
N VAL A 205 2.50 13.56 0.19
CA VAL A 205 3.66 12.93 0.83
C VAL A 205 3.69 13.23 2.33
N GLY A 206 3.49 14.50 2.70
CA GLY A 206 3.47 14.92 4.10
C GLY A 206 2.28 14.30 4.85
N VAL A 207 1.13 14.26 4.19
CA VAL A 207 -0.11 13.66 4.70
C VAL A 207 0.08 12.18 5.05
N PHE A 208 0.78 11.40 4.22
CA PHE A 208 1.06 9.99 4.54
C PHE A 208 1.90 9.81 5.80
N SER A 209 2.93 10.63 5.99
CA SER A 209 3.74 10.62 7.23
C SER A 209 2.90 11.01 8.45
N VAL A 210 2.02 12.00 8.30
CA VAL A 210 1.08 12.41 9.37
C VAL A 210 0.12 11.28 9.73
N ALA A 211 -0.48 10.62 8.73
CA ALA A 211 -1.37 9.48 8.97
C ALA A 211 -0.67 8.35 9.73
N ALA A 212 0.55 7.99 9.31
CA ALA A 212 1.32 6.94 9.97
C ALA A 212 1.63 7.30 11.43
N ARG A 213 2.03 8.56 11.68
CA ARG A 213 2.24 9.06 13.04
C ARG A 213 0.97 8.96 13.89
N MET A 214 -0.20 9.37 13.36
CA MET A 214 -1.46 9.30 14.11
C MET A 214 -1.83 7.85 14.48
N VAL A 215 -1.64 6.90 13.56
CA VAL A 215 -1.85 5.47 13.84
C VAL A 215 -0.89 4.99 14.93
N ASN A 216 0.41 5.28 14.77
CA ASN A 216 1.45 4.85 15.71
C ASN A 216 1.23 5.41 17.12
N GLU A 217 1.00 6.72 17.24
CA GLU A 217 0.74 7.39 18.52
C GLU A 217 -0.49 6.81 19.24
N HIS A 218 -1.57 6.54 18.50
CA HIS A 218 -2.77 5.95 19.09
C HIS A 218 -2.52 4.53 19.61
N VAL A 219 -1.85 3.69 18.81
CA VAL A 219 -1.53 2.31 19.20
C VAL A 219 -0.54 2.29 20.38
N LEU A 220 0.50 3.12 20.36
CA LEU A 220 1.47 3.26 21.45
C LEU A 220 0.85 3.79 22.73
N GLY A 221 0.00 4.82 22.61
CA GLY A 221 -0.69 5.43 23.75
C GLY A 221 -1.51 4.40 24.52
N LEU A 222 -2.23 3.52 23.82
CA LEU A 222 -2.96 2.44 24.47
C LEU A 222 -2.04 1.32 24.97
N ALA A 223 -0.99 0.96 24.23
CA ALA A 223 -0.03 -0.06 24.66
C ALA A 223 0.64 0.32 25.99
N ARG A 224 1.02 1.59 26.17
CA ARG A 224 1.57 2.14 27.41
C ARG A 224 0.60 2.07 28.59
N GLN A 225 -0.71 1.98 28.32
CA GLN A 225 -1.76 1.77 29.32
C GLN A 225 -2.11 0.28 29.52
N GLY A 226 -1.36 -0.65 28.91
CA GLY A 226 -1.65 -2.08 28.95
C GLY A 226 -2.85 -2.50 28.10
N ARG A 227 -3.28 -1.66 27.15
CA ARG A 227 -4.44 -1.89 26.27
C ARG A 227 -3.99 -2.05 24.81
N LYS A 228 -4.76 -2.80 24.01
CA LYS A 228 -4.48 -2.95 22.58
C LYS A 228 -5.19 -1.85 21.78
N GLY A 229 -4.43 -1.06 21.04
CA GLY A 229 -4.98 -0.13 20.05
C GLY A 229 -5.38 -0.86 18.76
N LYS A 230 -6.52 -0.48 18.20
CA LYS A 230 -7.00 -0.92 16.89
C LYS A 230 -7.65 0.24 16.15
N VAL A 231 -7.22 0.46 14.92
CA VAL A 231 -7.56 1.63 14.11
C VAL A 231 -8.33 1.20 12.87
N LEU A 232 -9.45 1.88 12.58
CA LEU A 232 -10.20 1.75 11.34
C LEU A 232 -9.94 2.98 10.46
N VAL A 233 -9.37 2.79 9.28
CA VAL A 233 -9.18 3.85 8.29
C VAL A 233 -10.32 3.82 7.28
N VAL A 234 -11.03 4.94 7.13
CA VAL A 234 -12.19 5.04 6.23
C VAL A 234 -12.10 6.21 5.27
N CYS A 235 -12.67 6.03 4.09
CA CYS A 235 -13.10 7.12 3.20
C CYS A 235 -14.51 6.76 2.69
N GLU A 236 -15.05 7.47 1.69
CA GLU A 236 -16.39 7.21 1.15
C GLU A 236 -16.63 5.71 0.83
N THR A 237 -15.77 5.13 -0.01
CA THR A 237 -15.91 3.74 -0.51
C THR A 237 -14.91 2.77 0.09
N GLY A 238 -13.88 3.26 0.77
CA GLY A 238 -12.78 2.44 1.30
C GLY A 238 -11.77 1.96 0.25
N ASN A 239 -11.80 2.51 -0.97
CA ASN A 239 -10.95 2.04 -2.08
C ASN A 239 -9.96 3.09 -2.61
N GLY A 240 -10.17 4.37 -2.31
CA GLY A 240 -9.31 5.48 -2.77
C GLY A 240 -8.40 6.02 -1.67
N ARG A 241 -8.73 7.20 -1.13
CA ARG A 241 -7.97 7.93 -0.10
C ARG A 241 -7.53 7.09 1.10
N SER A 242 -8.46 6.37 1.73
CA SER A 242 -8.13 5.52 2.89
C SER A 242 -7.24 4.35 2.51
N ALA A 243 -7.43 3.78 1.32
CA ALA A 243 -6.57 2.71 0.80
C ALA A 243 -5.15 3.24 0.54
N ALA A 244 -5.00 4.45 -0.02
CA ALA A 244 -3.70 5.08 -0.20
C ALA A 244 -2.98 5.33 1.13
N VAL A 245 -3.70 5.80 2.16
CA VAL A 245 -3.16 5.96 3.52
C VAL A 245 -2.67 4.62 4.08
N VAL A 246 -3.46 3.55 3.94
CA VAL A 246 -3.07 2.23 4.43
C VAL A 246 -1.88 1.67 3.64
N ALA A 247 -1.84 1.84 2.32
CA ALA A 247 -0.70 1.45 1.49
C ALA A 247 0.58 2.17 1.95
N ALA A 248 0.51 3.49 2.13
CA ALA A 248 1.65 4.28 2.62
C ALA A 248 2.11 3.85 4.02
N TYR A 249 1.17 3.46 4.89
CA TYR A 249 1.50 2.90 6.21
C TYR A 249 2.27 1.58 6.09
N LEU A 250 1.82 0.66 5.22
CA LEU A 250 2.52 -0.60 4.95
C LEU A 250 3.93 -0.35 4.40
N MET A 251 4.07 0.58 3.45
CA MET A 251 5.38 0.97 2.91
C MET A 251 6.30 1.52 4.01
N THR A 252 5.77 2.37 4.88
CA THR A 252 6.54 3.04 5.95
C THR A 252 6.98 2.04 7.04
N MET A 253 6.07 1.19 7.50
CA MET A 253 6.28 0.33 8.69
C MET A 253 6.82 -1.07 8.36
N TYR A 254 6.55 -1.57 7.15
CA TYR A 254 6.93 -2.91 6.70
C TYR A 254 7.90 -2.88 5.51
N GLY A 255 8.31 -1.69 5.04
CA GLY A 255 9.33 -1.54 4.00
C GLY A 255 8.91 -2.08 2.63
N LEU A 256 7.61 -2.19 2.38
CA LEU A 256 7.08 -2.68 1.12
C LEU A 256 7.20 -1.63 0.03
N GLY A 257 7.46 -2.07 -1.21
CA GLY A 257 7.21 -1.22 -2.38
C GLY A 257 5.72 -1.07 -2.65
N ILE A 258 5.34 -0.09 -3.48
CA ILE A 258 3.92 0.19 -3.78
C ILE A 258 3.15 -1.06 -4.26
N VAL A 259 3.73 -1.84 -5.17
CA VAL A 259 3.08 -3.03 -5.74
C VAL A 259 2.79 -4.06 -4.66
N GLN A 260 3.76 -4.33 -3.80
CA GLN A 260 3.64 -5.28 -2.69
C GLN A 260 2.61 -4.81 -1.66
N ALA A 261 2.59 -3.51 -1.34
CA ALA A 261 1.61 -2.94 -0.41
C ALA A 261 0.17 -3.11 -0.95
N VAL A 262 -0.05 -2.80 -2.23
CA VAL A 262 -1.37 -2.96 -2.88
C VAL A 262 -1.76 -4.43 -2.97
N GLN A 263 -0.85 -5.32 -3.35
CA GLN A 263 -1.11 -6.76 -3.40
C GLN A 263 -1.51 -7.30 -2.02
N PHE A 264 -0.75 -6.96 -0.97
CA PHE A 264 -1.05 -7.37 0.40
C PHE A 264 -2.45 -6.90 0.83
N MET A 265 -2.80 -5.66 0.53
CA MET A 265 -4.15 -5.14 0.80
C MET A 265 -5.23 -5.85 -0.01
N GLN A 266 -5.01 -6.12 -1.30
CA GLN A 266 -5.99 -6.80 -2.16
C GLN A 266 -6.25 -8.24 -1.73
N LEU A 267 -5.25 -8.92 -1.17
CA LEU A 267 -5.44 -10.24 -0.58
C LEU A 267 -6.39 -10.23 0.63
N GLN A 268 -6.55 -9.08 1.31
CA GLN A 268 -7.46 -8.93 2.45
C GLN A 268 -8.78 -8.24 2.08
N ARG A 269 -8.72 -7.24 1.21
CA ARG A 269 -9.85 -6.48 0.67
C ARG A 269 -9.70 -6.40 -0.85
N PHE A 270 -10.19 -7.43 -1.54
CA PHE A 270 -10.02 -7.60 -3.00
C PHE A 270 -10.51 -6.40 -3.82
N CYS A 271 -11.54 -5.68 -3.36
CA CYS A 271 -12.07 -4.52 -4.09
C CYS A 271 -11.22 -3.24 -3.99
N VAL A 272 -10.05 -3.28 -3.35
CA VAL A 272 -9.11 -2.14 -3.37
C VAL A 272 -8.67 -1.87 -4.80
N ALA A 273 -8.94 -0.66 -5.27
CA ALA A 273 -8.59 -0.18 -6.60
C ALA A 273 -8.15 1.28 -6.49
N LEU A 274 -6.83 1.49 -6.39
CA LEU A 274 -6.26 2.83 -6.36
C LEU A 274 -6.30 3.46 -7.75
N GLY A 275 -6.74 4.72 -7.81
CA GLY A 275 -6.59 5.56 -9.00
C GLY A 275 -5.13 5.88 -9.28
N ASP A 276 -4.82 6.26 -10.52
CA ASP A 276 -3.44 6.49 -10.96
C ASP A 276 -2.77 7.64 -10.19
N ASP A 277 -3.52 8.67 -9.79
CA ASP A 277 -3.01 9.77 -8.97
C ASP A 277 -2.40 9.27 -7.66
N PHE A 278 -3.10 8.36 -6.95
CA PHE A 278 -2.58 7.76 -5.73
C PHE A 278 -1.39 6.86 -6.00
N LYS A 279 -1.35 6.17 -7.15
CA LYS A 279 -0.20 5.33 -7.51
C LYS A 279 1.05 6.19 -7.72
N PHE A 280 0.93 7.30 -8.43
CA PHE A 280 2.04 8.23 -8.63
C PHE A 280 2.51 8.85 -7.30
N GLN A 281 1.58 9.28 -6.45
CA GLN A 281 1.90 9.84 -5.14
C GLN A 281 2.60 8.83 -4.23
N LEU A 282 2.13 7.58 -4.21
CA LEU A 282 2.77 6.50 -3.46
C LEU A 282 4.16 6.16 -4.02
N ALA A 283 4.35 6.18 -5.33
CA ALA A 283 5.67 5.99 -5.93
C ALA A 283 6.65 7.10 -5.50
N THR A 284 6.23 8.37 -5.53
CA THR A 284 7.04 9.48 -5.00
C THR A 284 7.32 9.31 -3.51
N TYR A 285 6.34 8.83 -2.74
CA TYR A 285 6.52 8.55 -1.33
C TYR A 285 7.53 7.42 -1.08
N GLU A 286 7.58 6.40 -1.93
CA GLU A 286 8.58 5.33 -1.88
C GLU A 286 10.01 5.86 -2.01
N ASP A 287 10.25 6.76 -2.96
CA ASP A 287 11.57 7.38 -3.15
C ASP A 287 11.99 8.21 -1.92
N ILE A 288 11.03 8.88 -1.28
CA ILE A 288 11.26 9.65 -0.06
C ILE A 288 11.56 8.74 1.13
N LEU A 289 10.87 7.60 1.25
CA LEU A 289 11.17 6.60 2.27
C LEU A 289 12.56 6.00 2.08
N ARG A 290 12.96 5.71 0.84
CA ARG A 290 14.31 5.22 0.52
C ARG A 290 15.37 6.24 0.93
N ALA A 291 15.22 7.50 0.52
CA ALA A 291 16.16 8.56 0.88
C ALA A 291 16.27 8.78 2.40
N LYS A 292 15.14 8.76 3.13
CA LYS A 292 15.14 8.85 4.60
C LYS A 292 15.82 7.65 5.26
N GLY A 293 15.59 6.44 4.73
CA GLY A 293 16.24 5.22 5.18
C GLY A 293 17.76 5.30 5.02
N ASP A 294 18.25 5.70 3.85
CA ASP A 294 19.67 5.82 3.53
C ASP A 294 20.37 6.83 4.46
N VAL A 295 19.79 8.02 4.64
CA VAL A 295 20.32 9.04 5.57
C VAL A 295 20.34 8.52 7.01
N GLY A 296 19.28 7.82 7.43
CA GLY A 296 19.19 7.21 8.75
C GLY A 296 20.31 6.20 9.01
N VAL A 297 20.57 5.31 8.05
CA VAL A 297 21.63 4.30 8.15
C VAL A 297 23.02 4.96 8.14
N MET A 298 23.25 5.94 7.27
CA MET A 298 24.53 6.65 7.19
C MET A 298 24.85 7.44 8.47
N SER A 299 23.84 8.07 9.09
CA SER A 299 24.03 8.79 10.36
C SER A 299 24.42 7.87 11.53
N TYR A 300 23.99 6.61 11.50
CA TYR A 300 24.40 5.59 12.49
C TYR A 300 25.79 5.00 12.23
N GLN A 301 26.28 5.07 10.97
CA GLN A 301 27.56 4.51 10.57
C GLN A 301 28.73 5.50 10.68
N GLN A 302 28.52 6.77 11.06
CA GLN A 302 29.60 7.66 11.43
C GLN A 302 30.11 7.29 12.84
N PRO A 303 31.30 6.70 12.98
CA PRO A 303 31.90 6.52 14.29
C PRO A 303 32.27 7.90 14.85
N GLN A 304 32.15 8.07 16.17
CA GLN A 304 32.74 9.18 16.92
C GLN A 304 34.28 9.16 16.75
N ALA A 305 34.79 9.62 15.61
CA ALA A 305 36.21 9.83 15.40
C ALA A 305 36.60 11.25 15.84
N GLN A 306 36.33 11.62 17.10
CA GLN A 306 36.94 12.81 17.68
C GLN A 306 36.93 12.78 19.22
N GLN A 307 37.96 12.15 19.81
CA GLN A 307 38.71 12.67 20.97
C GLN A 307 39.74 11.63 21.44
N GLN A 308 40.90 11.58 20.78
CA GLN A 308 42.14 11.24 21.46
C GLN A 308 43.32 11.88 20.73
N SER A 309 44.11 12.59 21.52
CA SER A 309 45.28 13.39 21.19
C SER A 309 46.48 12.56 20.72
N GLY A 310 47.21 13.10 19.74
CA GLY A 310 48.67 13.00 19.60
C GLY A 310 49.26 11.66 19.21
N GLY A 311 49.85 11.58 18.02
CA GLY A 311 50.78 10.49 17.67
C GLY A 311 50.98 10.31 16.17
N MET A 312 52.17 10.65 15.69
CA MET A 312 52.70 10.37 14.35
C MET A 312 52.57 8.88 13.99
N GLY A 313 52.13 8.54 12.77
CA GLY A 313 52.32 7.18 12.23
C GLY A 313 51.47 6.88 11.00
N HIS A 314 52.12 6.64 9.87
CA HIS A 314 51.56 6.19 8.60
C HIS A 314 50.65 4.95 8.70
N ALA A 315 49.49 4.96 8.02
CA ALA A 315 49.07 3.92 7.06
C ALA A 315 47.62 4.14 6.57
N GLY A 316 47.46 4.21 5.25
CA GLY A 316 46.32 3.73 4.43
C GLY A 316 44.88 3.91 4.91
N GLY A 317 44.18 4.88 4.33
CA GLY A 317 42.71 4.93 4.30
C GLY A 317 42.22 6.18 3.58
N ASN A 318 41.55 6.01 2.44
CA ASN A 318 41.06 7.10 1.58
C ASN A 318 40.05 8.01 2.31
N VAL A 319 40.55 9.08 2.92
CA VAL A 319 39.77 10.26 3.28
C VAL A 319 39.75 11.18 2.06
N LYS A 320 38.56 11.53 1.55
CA LYS A 320 38.43 12.53 0.49
C LYS A 320 38.98 13.87 1.00
N ARG A 321 40.16 14.26 0.50
CA ARG A 321 40.75 15.59 0.74
C ARG A 321 39.93 16.65 -0.02
N ARG A 322 39.83 17.84 0.56
CA ARG A 322 39.26 19.04 -0.08
C ARG A 322 40.20 19.45 -1.22
N ILE A 323 39.64 19.89 -2.36
CA ILE A 323 40.36 20.13 -3.63
C ILE A 323 41.56 21.08 -3.48
N GLU A 324 41.48 22.02 -2.55
CA GLU A 324 42.53 23.01 -2.24
C GLU A 324 43.84 22.38 -1.71
N GLN A 325 43.83 21.13 -1.25
CA GLN A 325 45.04 20.45 -0.71
C GLN A 325 45.83 19.63 -1.74
N THR A 326 45.37 19.52 -2.99
CA THR A 326 46.09 18.76 -4.01
C THR A 326 47.14 19.60 -4.75
N GLU A 327 47.01 20.93 -4.75
CA GLU A 327 47.89 21.82 -5.54
C GLU A 327 49.30 21.98 -4.96
N GLU A 328 49.51 21.70 -3.67
CA GLU A 328 50.80 21.96 -2.99
C GLU A 328 51.73 20.74 -2.93
N ALA A 329 51.32 19.58 -3.46
CA ALA A 329 52.00 18.32 -3.21
C ALA A 329 52.35 17.51 -4.46
N GLU A 330 52.82 18.13 -5.54
CA GLU A 330 53.37 17.36 -6.68
C GLU A 330 54.68 17.97 -7.20
N GLY A 331 55.76 17.58 -6.53
CA GLY A 331 57.09 17.55 -7.10
C GLY A 331 57.23 16.33 -8.03
N GLU A 332 57.57 16.61 -9.28
CA GLU A 332 58.18 15.72 -10.27
C GLU A 332 57.38 14.50 -10.76
N GLY A 333 56.68 14.69 -11.88
CA GLY A 333 56.72 13.72 -12.99
C GLY A 333 55.39 13.07 -13.38
N SER A 334 54.93 13.44 -14.59
CA SER A 334 54.11 12.58 -15.46
C SER A 334 52.58 12.51 -15.28
N ASP A 335 51.89 13.60 -14.90
CA ASP A 335 50.40 13.66 -15.01
C ASP A 335 49.85 14.88 -15.77
N ASN A 336 50.72 15.70 -16.37
CA ASN A 336 50.32 16.96 -17.02
C ASN A 336 49.51 16.79 -18.33
N MET A 337 49.48 15.59 -18.93
CA MET A 337 48.78 15.35 -20.19
C MET A 337 47.28 15.06 -20.03
N VAL A 338 46.82 14.70 -18.82
CA VAL A 338 45.42 14.31 -18.58
C VAL A 338 44.56 15.52 -18.19
N LEU A 339 45.14 16.46 -17.43
CA LEU A 339 44.46 17.69 -17.00
C LEU A 339 44.24 18.69 -18.15
N GLU A 340 45.18 18.76 -19.10
CA GLU A 340 45.07 19.64 -20.27
C GLU A 340 43.91 19.20 -21.20
N MET A 341 43.76 17.89 -21.40
CA MET A 341 42.72 17.28 -22.24
C MET A 341 41.31 17.43 -21.63
N ASP A 342 41.21 17.42 -20.29
CA ASP A 342 39.92 17.62 -19.60
C ASP A 342 39.51 19.09 -19.61
N ASN A 343 40.46 20.05 -19.50
CA ASN A 343 40.17 21.47 -19.62
C ASN A 343 39.63 21.85 -21.01
N GLU A 344 40.19 21.27 -22.09
CA GLU A 344 39.71 21.49 -23.46
C GLU A 344 38.28 20.96 -23.66
N ARG A 345 37.90 19.87 -22.96
CA ARG A 345 36.57 19.27 -23.03
C ARG A 345 35.46 20.19 -22.48
N TYR A 346 35.80 21.06 -21.54
CA TYR A 346 34.84 21.94 -20.86
C TYR A 346 34.97 23.42 -21.24
N ALA A 347 36.02 23.83 -21.96
CA ALA A 347 36.30 25.22 -22.33
C ALA A 347 35.17 25.93 -23.12
N SER A 348 34.28 25.19 -23.79
CA SER A 348 33.19 25.74 -24.62
C SER A 348 31.81 25.68 -23.98
N ARG A 349 31.67 25.19 -22.74
CA ARG A 349 30.36 25.04 -22.08
C ARG A 349 30.02 26.29 -21.26
N ASN A 350 29.39 27.28 -21.89
CA ASN A 350 28.87 28.46 -21.20
C ASN A 350 27.46 28.25 -20.58
N PHE A 351 27.11 27.02 -20.20
CA PHE A 351 25.80 26.71 -19.61
C PHE A 351 25.97 26.14 -18.20
N ALA A 352 25.86 27.02 -17.21
CA ALA A 352 25.62 26.63 -15.83
C ALA A 352 24.11 26.70 -15.56
N PRO A 353 23.43 25.57 -15.23
CA PRO A 353 21.98 25.56 -14.99
C PRO A 353 21.54 26.36 -13.75
N PHE A 354 22.50 26.80 -12.92
CA PHE A 354 22.27 27.68 -11.78
C PHE A 354 23.42 28.68 -11.70
N VAL A 355 23.06 29.95 -11.50
CA VAL A 355 24.01 31.07 -11.31
C VAL A 355 23.64 31.74 -10.01
N ASP A 356 24.55 31.76 -9.04
CA ASP A 356 24.37 32.53 -7.82
C ASP A 356 24.40 34.02 -8.16
N ARG A 357 23.29 34.71 -7.92
CA ARG A 357 23.26 36.17 -7.93
C ARG A 357 23.74 36.66 -6.58
N GLY A 358 24.99 37.09 -6.52
CA GLY A 358 25.56 37.77 -5.38
C GLY A 358 24.95 39.16 -5.18
N TYR A 359 24.62 39.42 -3.91
CA TYR A 359 24.15 40.63 -3.22
C TYR A 359 22.66 40.98 -3.33
#